data_AF-A0A1Q6WIC0-F1
#
_entry.id   AF-A0A1Q6WIC0-F1
#
_cell.length_a   1.000
_cell.length_b   1.000
_cell.length_c   1.000
_cell.angle_alpha   90.00
_cell.angle_beta   90.00
_cell.angle_gamma   90.00
#
_symmetry.space_group_name_H-M   'P 1'
#
loop_
_entity.id
_entity.type
_entity.pdbx_description
1 polymer ?
#
loop_
_entity_poly.entity_id
_entity_poly.type
_entity_poly.pdbx_seq_one_letter_code
_entity_poly.pdbx_strand_id
1 'polypeptide(L)'
;MPDKPSKNEEEYFARRDAELLRQQREAMRRTAAETERRAHHMKCPKCGYDLITGEWHGVQIDQCTHCHGIWFDKGEAESLLAHPSPNMITRVFRIVMRGVSGAKLPDP
;
A
#
# COMPACT_ATOMS: atom_id res chain seq x y z
N MET A 1 -24.93 -10.41 54.48
CA MET A 1 -25.22 -9.62 53.27
C MET A 1 -23.89 -9.39 52.57
N PRO A 2 -23.74 -9.64 51.26
CA PRO A 2 -22.44 -9.45 50.63
C PRO A 2 -22.10 -7.97 50.72
N ASP A 3 -20.89 -7.71 51.23
CA ASP A 3 -20.37 -6.38 51.48
C ASP A 3 -20.43 -5.54 50.20
N LYS A 4 -20.91 -4.31 50.30
CA LYS A 4 -21.13 -3.45 49.13
C LYS A 4 -19.74 -2.96 48.71
N PRO A 5 -19.27 -3.25 47.48
CA PRO A 5 -17.93 -2.86 47.07
C PRO A 5 -17.77 -1.35 47.23
N SER A 6 -16.62 -0.93 47.73
CA SER A 6 -16.36 0.49 47.96
C SER A 6 -16.40 1.23 46.63
N LYS A 7 -16.86 2.49 46.60
CA LYS A 7 -16.98 3.33 45.38
C LYS A 7 -15.70 3.35 44.50
N ASN A 8 -14.55 3.05 45.10
CA ASN A 8 -13.25 2.94 44.41
C ASN A 8 -13.15 1.68 43.52
N GLU A 9 -13.75 0.56 43.92
CA GLU A 9 -13.74 -0.69 43.16
C GLU A 9 -14.63 -0.60 41.92
N GLU A 10 -15.83 -0.02 42.05
CA GLU A 10 -16.74 0.21 40.91
C GLU A 10 -16.11 1.13 39.84
N GLU A 11 -15.46 2.22 40.26
CA GLU A 11 -14.77 3.14 39.36
C GLU A 11 -13.53 2.49 38.72
N TYR A 12 -12.84 1.61 39.45
CA TYR A 12 -11.72 0.83 38.93
C TYR A 12 -12.19 -0.13 37.82
N PHE A 13 -13.24 -0.92 38.08
CA PHE A 13 -13.81 -1.84 37.09
C PHE A 13 -14.32 -1.09 35.86
N ALA A 14 -15.04 0.03 36.05
CA ALA A 14 -15.53 0.84 34.93
C ALA A 14 -14.39 1.42 34.06
N ARG A 15 -13.29 1.89 34.67
CA ARG A 15 -12.11 2.35 33.93
C ARG A 15 -11.44 1.22 33.15
N ARG A 16 -11.32 0.04 33.75
CA ARG A 16 -10.69 -1.13 33.12
C ARG A 16 -11.53 -1.66 31.95
N ASP A 17 -12.84 -1.73 32.11
CA ASP A 17 -13.76 -2.14 31.05
C ASP A 17 -13.75 -1.14 29.89
N ALA A 18 -13.75 0.17 30.19
CA ALA A 18 -13.62 1.21 29.17
C ALA A 18 -12.29 1.10 28.40
N GLU A 19 -11.18 0.79 29.08
CA GLU A 19 -9.87 0.55 28.46
C GLU A 19 -9.89 -0.69 27.56
N LEU A 20 -10.41 -1.81 28.05
CA LEU A 20 -10.53 -3.05 27.27
C LEU A 20 -11.39 -2.86 26.02
N LEU A 21 -12.52 -2.18 26.15
CA LEU A 21 -13.39 -1.85 25.00
C LEU A 21 -12.67 -0.97 23.97
N ARG A 22 -11.83 -0.01 24.41
CA ARG A 22 -11.01 0.79 23.50
C ARG A 22 -9.98 -0.07 22.77
N GLN A 23 -9.25 -0.91 23.50
CA GLN A 23 -8.24 -1.80 22.93
C GLN A 23 -8.86 -2.76 21.90
N GLN A 24 -10.01 -3.38 22.22
CA GLN A 24 -10.72 -4.26 21.29
C GLN A 24 -11.14 -3.52 20.01
N ARG A 25 -11.68 -2.30 20.13
CA ARG A 25 -12.06 -1.49 18.95
C ARG A 25 -10.86 -1.11 18.09
N GLU A 26 -9.74 -0.75 18.70
CA GLU A 26 -8.50 -0.43 17.98
C GLU A 26 -7.93 -1.66 17.27
N ALA A 27 -7.93 -2.82 17.93
CA ALA A 27 -7.52 -4.08 17.33
C ALA A 27 -8.39 -4.42 16.11
N MET A 28 -9.72 -4.33 16.25
CA MET A 28 -10.66 -4.54 15.14
C MET A 28 -10.46 -3.57 13.98
N ARG A 29 -10.12 -2.30 14.26
CA ARG A 29 -9.80 -1.32 13.21
C ARG A 29 -8.51 -1.66 12.48
N ARG A 30 -7.47 -2.12 13.21
CA ARG A 30 -6.18 -2.52 12.61
C ARG A 30 -6.35 -3.74 11.72
N THR A 31 -7.06 -4.76 12.19
CA THR A 31 -7.33 -5.97 11.40
C THR A 31 -8.13 -5.64 10.16
N ALA A 32 -9.17 -4.80 10.27
CA ALA A 32 -9.95 -4.35 9.11
C ALA A 32 -9.06 -3.62 8.07
N ALA A 33 -8.24 -2.67 8.50
CA ALA A 33 -7.33 -1.95 7.59
C ALA A 33 -6.30 -2.87 6.92
N GLU A 34 -5.81 -3.90 7.62
CA GLU A 34 -4.91 -4.89 7.05
C GLU A 34 -5.62 -5.77 6.01
N THR A 35 -6.85 -6.23 6.31
CA THR A 35 -7.64 -7.03 5.36
C THR A 35 -7.97 -6.24 4.09
N GLU A 36 -8.30 -4.95 4.21
CA GLU A 36 -8.54 -4.07 3.07
C GLU A 36 -7.30 -3.91 2.21
N ARG A 37 -6.14 -3.58 2.81
CA ARG A 37 -4.86 -3.48 2.08
C ARG A 37 -4.53 -4.77 1.34
N ARG A 38 -4.74 -5.93 1.98
CA ARG A 38 -4.49 -7.23 1.36
C ARG A 38 -5.44 -7.53 0.21
N ALA A 39 -6.70 -7.11 0.29
CA ALA A 39 -7.68 -7.29 -0.78
C ALA A 39 -7.32 -6.51 -2.06
N HIS A 40 -6.64 -5.36 -1.91
CA HIS A 40 -6.18 -4.53 -3.03
C HIS A 40 -4.75 -4.87 -3.51
N HIS A 41 -4.02 -5.72 -2.80
CA HIS A 41 -2.66 -6.12 -3.19
C HIS A 41 -2.67 -6.94 -4.50
N MET A 42 -1.76 -6.63 -5.42
CA MET A 42 -1.68 -7.25 -6.77
C MET A 42 -2.96 -7.15 -7.59
N LYS A 43 -3.80 -6.13 -7.34
CA LYS A 43 -4.99 -5.83 -8.14
C LYS A 43 -4.76 -4.59 -8.99
N CYS A 44 -5.20 -4.64 -10.23
CA CYS A 44 -5.10 -3.53 -11.15
C CYS A 44 -5.93 -2.34 -10.67
N PRO A 45 -5.34 -1.15 -10.44
CA PRO A 45 -6.08 0.04 -10.01
C PRO A 45 -7.14 0.52 -11.02
N LYS A 46 -6.99 0.16 -12.30
CA LYS A 46 -7.92 0.55 -13.37
C LYS A 46 -9.15 -0.34 -13.47
N CYS A 47 -9.01 -1.65 -13.25
CA CYS A 47 -10.09 -2.61 -13.53
C CYS A 47 -10.27 -3.72 -12.50
N GLY A 48 -9.46 -3.78 -11.44
CA GLY A 48 -9.60 -4.73 -10.33
C GLY A 48 -9.13 -6.17 -10.60
N TYR A 49 -8.73 -6.51 -11.83
CA TYR A 49 -8.18 -7.82 -12.17
C TYR A 49 -6.77 -8.02 -11.62
N ASP A 50 -6.34 -9.28 -11.51
CA ASP A 50 -5.01 -9.65 -11.06
C ASP A 50 -3.90 -9.08 -11.94
N LEU A 51 -2.86 -8.59 -11.27
CA LEU A 51 -1.58 -8.25 -11.86
C LEU A 51 -0.68 -9.49 -11.88
N ILE A 52 0.12 -9.61 -12.93
CA ILE A 52 1.17 -10.60 -13.05
C ILE A 52 2.51 -9.88 -13.12
N THR A 53 3.47 -10.34 -12.33
CA THR A 53 4.84 -9.80 -12.34
C THR A 53 5.65 -10.50 -13.42
N GLY A 54 6.28 -9.73 -14.29
CA GLY A 54 7.22 -10.20 -15.30
C GLY A 54 8.54 -9.44 -15.22
N GLU A 55 9.62 -10.06 -15.69
CA GLU A 55 10.91 -9.40 -15.79
C GLU A 55 11.16 -8.95 -17.22
N TRP A 56 11.55 -7.68 -17.38
CA TRP A 56 11.89 -7.10 -18.67
C TRP A 56 13.21 -6.36 -18.58
N HIS A 57 14.25 -6.92 -19.23
CA HIS A 57 15.60 -6.35 -19.23
C HIS A 57 16.13 -6.00 -17.81
N GLY A 58 15.92 -6.89 -16.83
CA GLY A 58 16.37 -6.70 -15.44
C GLY A 58 15.48 -5.80 -14.59
N VAL A 59 14.31 -5.38 -15.10
CA VAL A 59 13.30 -4.62 -14.34
C VAL A 59 12.06 -5.48 -14.13
N GLN A 60 11.61 -5.60 -12.89
CA GLN A 60 10.34 -6.22 -12.56
C GLN A 60 9.19 -5.26 -12.92
N ILE A 61 8.16 -5.79 -13.58
CA ILE A 61 7.04 -5.03 -14.10
C ILE A 61 5.74 -5.80 -13.83
N ASP A 62 4.75 -5.11 -13.27
CA ASP A 62 3.42 -5.67 -13.07
C ASP A 62 2.48 -5.34 -14.24
N GLN A 63 1.94 -6.37 -14.89
CA GLN A 63 0.99 -6.24 -15.99
C GLN A 63 -0.38 -6.76 -15.60
N CYS A 64 -1.44 -6.01 -15.92
CA CYS A 64 -2.80 -6.48 -15.77
C CYS A 64 -3.18 -7.46 -16.89
N THR A 65 -3.70 -8.63 -16.49
CA THR A 65 -4.16 -9.69 -17.40
C THR A 65 -5.40 -9.33 -18.23
N HIS A 66 -6.15 -8.29 -17.84
CA HIS A 66 -7.40 -7.91 -18.50
C HIS A 66 -7.24 -6.64 -19.35
N CYS A 67 -6.81 -5.52 -18.75
CA CYS A 67 -6.70 -4.26 -19.46
C CYS A 67 -5.31 -3.99 -20.04
N HIS A 68 -4.35 -4.91 -19.85
CA HIS A 68 -2.96 -4.81 -20.32
C HIS A 68 -2.20 -3.58 -19.80
N GLY A 69 -2.70 -2.95 -18.73
CA GLY A 69 -2.05 -1.81 -18.08
C GLY A 69 -0.78 -2.26 -17.38
N ILE A 70 0.26 -1.43 -17.45
CA ILE A 70 1.56 -1.65 -16.82
C ILE A 70 1.66 -0.77 -15.57
N TRP A 71 2.09 -1.38 -14.47
CA TRP A 71 2.25 -0.75 -13.16
C TRP A 71 3.67 -1.04 -12.65
N PHE A 72 4.22 -0.07 -11.94
CA PHE A 72 5.53 -0.15 -11.32
C PHE A 72 5.39 0.19 -9.84
N ASP A 73 6.08 -0.55 -8.99
CA ASP A 73 6.27 -0.15 -7.61
C ASP A 73 7.28 1.02 -7.49
N LYS A 74 7.41 1.56 -6.29
CA LYS A 74 8.29 2.72 -6.03
C LYS A 74 9.78 2.41 -6.34
N GLY A 75 10.25 1.19 -6.10
CA GLY A 75 11.65 0.81 -6.29
C GLY A 75 11.98 0.35 -7.72
N GLU A 76 11.00 -0.21 -8.42
CA GLU A 76 11.09 -0.64 -9.82
C GLU A 76 11.23 0.57 -10.75
N ALA A 77 10.46 1.63 -10.51
CA ALA A 77 10.56 2.86 -11.29
C ALA A 77 11.94 3.52 -11.19
N GLU A 78 12.56 3.50 -10.00
CA GLU A 78 13.92 3.99 -9.78
C GLU A 78 14.94 3.13 -10.55
N SER A 79 14.79 1.80 -10.49
CA SER A 79 15.63 0.84 -11.22
C SER A 79 15.50 0.98 -12.75
N LEU A 80 14.31 1.30 -13.26
CA LEU A 80 14.05 1.56 -14.68
C LEU A 80 14.75 2.86 -15.15
N LEU A 81 14.82 3.88 -14.30
CA LEU A 81 15.46 5.15 -14.60
C LEU A 81 17.00 5.08 -14.54
N ALA A 82 17.55 4.27 -13.63
CA ALA A 82 18.99 4.10 -13.45
C ALA A 82 19.66 3.15 -14.46
N HIS A 83 18.89 2.47 -15.31
CA HIS A 83 19.43 1.48 -16.24
C HIS A 83 20.41 2.11 -17.26
N PRO A 84 21.66 1.60 -17.38
CA PRO A 84 22.73 2.24 -18.15
C PRO A 84 22.53 2.17 -19.66
N SER A 85 21.73 1.22 -20.15
CA SER A 85 21.28 1.19 -21.55
C SER A 85 19.78 1.52 -21.58
N PRO A 86 19.38 2.71 -22.08
CA PRO A 86 17.97 3.08 -22.11
C PRO A 86 17.26 2.25 -23.17
N ASN A 87 16.58 1.19 -22.71
CA ASN A 87 15.66 0.41 -23.52
C ASN A 87 14.42 1.27 -23.89
N MET A 88 13.60 0.76 -24.81
CA MET A 88 12.47 1.54 -25.36
C MET A 88 11.47 1.97 -24.27
N ILE A 89 11.26 1.14 -23.25
CA ILE A 89 10.37 1.43 -22.12
C ILE A 89 10.91 2.59 -21.29
N THR A 90 12.20 2.60 -20.95
CA THR A 90 12.84 3.74 -20.25
C THR A 90 12.72 5.04 -21.04
N ARG A 91 12.84 5.00 -22.37
CA ARG A 91 12.68 6.20 -23.23
C ARG A 91 11.25 6.74 -23.20
N VAL A 92 10.25 5.88 -23.39
CA VAL A 92 8.83 6.27 -23.34
C VAL A 92 8.45 6.78 -21.95
N PHE A 93 8.87 6.08 -20.90
CA PHE A 93 8.63 6.47 -19.51
C PHE A 93 9.21 7.86 -19.20
N ARG A 94 10.45 8.15 -19.65
CA ARG A 94 11.08 9.47 -19.50
C ARG A 94 10.32 10.59 -20.21
N ILE A 95 9.79 10.33 -21.41
CA ILE A 95 8.99 11.31 -22.17
C ILE A 95 7.68 11.62 -21.44
N VAL A 96 6.97 10.58 -20.99
CA VAL A 96 5.71 10.73 -20.25
C VAL A 96 5.94 11.47 -18.93
N MET A 97 6.96 11.11 -18.16
CA MET A 97 7.28 11.75 -16.88
C MET A 97 7.67 13.23 -17.04
N ARG A 98 8.41 13.59 -18.10
CA ARG A 98 8.72 14.99 -18.44
C ARG A 98 7.47 15.83 -18.78
N GLY A 99 6.41 15.20 -19.26
CA GLY A 99 5.13 15.85 -19.58
C GLY A 99 4.18 15.98 -18.38
N VAL A 100 4.23 15.05 -17.42
CA VAL A 100 3.36 15.03 -16.23
C VAL A 100 3.95 15.84 -15.08
N SER A 101 5.27 15.79 -14.91
CA SER A 101 6.00 16.57 -13.92
C SER A 101 6.76 17.66 -14.67
N GLY A 102 6.39 18.93 -14.51
CA GLY A 102 7.19 20.08 -14.98
C GLY A 102 8.56 20.21 -14.29
N ALA A 103 9.10 19.11 -13.74
CA ALA A 103 10.38 19.02 -13.06
C ALA A 103 11.42 18.43 -14.02
N LYS A 104 12.39 19.26 -14.38
CA LYS A 104 13.53 18.96 -15.22
C LYS A 104 14.42 17.95 -14.49
N LEU A 105 14.33 16.67 -14.84
CA LEU A 105 15.30 15.66 -14.42
C LEU A 105 16.65 15.98 -15.09
N PRO A 106 17.78 16.06 -14.36
CA PRO A 106 19.08 16.32 -14.98
C PRO A 106 19.42 15.19 -15.97
N ASP A 107 19.89 15.59 -17.14
CA ASP A 107 20.41 14.67 -18.15
C ASP A 107 21.68 13.96 -17.63
N PRO A 108 21.96 12.72 -18.08
CA PRO A 108 23.12 11.93 -17.65
C PRO A 108 24.46 12.55 -18.05
#